data_AF-A0A965ZUD4-F1
#
_entry.id   AF-A0A965ZUD4-F1
#
_cell.length_a   1.000
_cell.length_b   1.000
_cell.length_c   1.000
_cell.angle_alpha   90.00
_cell.angle_beta   90.00
_cell.angle_gamma   90.00
#
_symmetry.space_group_name_H-M   'P 1'
#
loop_
_entity.id
_entity.type
_entity.pdbx_description
1 polymer ?
#
loop_
_entity_poly.entity_id
_entity_poly.type
_entity_poly.pdbx_seq_one_letter_code
_entity_poly.pdbx_strand_id
1 'polypeptide(L)'
;MNLKILLLLPLLLLSVASAGADTARYQQWIQEMKEQPRGPFSRVRWFCADGTVLPPKAYACRPHGGGVQHGEWNDRTLELRREGYLVANLLAGIHADEALAAPDFENVYGQRLVERFLVAMDDGWIFRKALFYRGAIQEEDERAGGRALLLAMLSSEQWSGPHFLALRTGVKLLPHGA
;
A
#
# COMPACT_ATOMS: atom_id res chain seq x y z
N MET A 1 -17.71 37.60 -42.60
CA MET A 1 -17.14 38.18 -41.35
C MET A 1 -17.99 37.67 -40.19
N ASN A 2 -17.53 36.89 -39.22
CA ASN A 2 -16.18 36.72 -38.71
C ASN A 2 -15.93 35.29 -38.21
N LEU A 3 -14.84 34.74 -38.73
CA LEU A 3 -14.13 33.55 -38.33
C LEU A 3 -13.49 33.79 -36.95
N LYS A 4 -14.06 33.25 -35.87
CA LYS A 4 -13.45 33.19 -34.53
C LYS A 4 -13.75 31.85 -33.85
N ILE A 5 -13.41 30.75 -34.51
CA ILE A 5 -13.31 29.42 -33.88
C ILE A 5 -11.98 28.82 -34.36
N LEU A 6 -10.87 29.22 -33.75
CA LEU A 6 -9.61 28.47 -33.80
C LEU A 6 -8.63 29.12 -32.83
N LEU A 7 -8.54 28.65 -31.58
CA LEU A 7 -7.37 28.80 -30.67
C LEU A 7 -7.68 28.26 -29.25
N LEU A 8 -8.15 27.02 -29.14
CA LEU A 8 -8.24 26.31 -27.85
C LEU A 8 -7.69 24.87 -27.92
N LEU A 9 -6.89 24.57 -28.94
CA LEU A 9 -6.35 23.23 -29.20
C LEU A 9 -4.81 23.05 -29.06
N PRO A 10 -4.03 23.84 -28.29
CA PRO A 10 -2.67 23.41 -27.94
C PRO A 10 -2.51 22.86 -26.51
N LEU A 11 -3.47 23.06 -25.59
CA LEU A 11 -3.25 22.72 -24.18
C LEU A 11 -3.52 21.24 -23.83
N LEU A 12 -4.37 20.53 -24.58
CA LEU A 12 -4.67 19.11 -24.30
C LEU A 12 -3.52 18.15 -24.69
N LEU A 13 -2.67 18.51 -25.66
CA LEU A 13 -1.63 17.61 -26.18
C LEU A 13 -0.42 17.47 -25.24
N LEU A 14 -0.11 18.50 -24.44
CA LEU A 14 1.01 18.47 -23.49
C LEU A 14 0.73 17.58 -22.27
N SER A 15 -0.52 17.53 -21.79
CA SER A 15 -0.90 16.72 -20.62
C SER A 15 -0.77 15.22 -20.87
N VAL A 16 -1.16 14.75 -22.05
CA VAL A 16 -1.10 13.32 -22.40
C VAL A 16 0.35 12.84 -22.55
N ALA A 17 1.24 13.68 -23.08
CA ALA A 17 2.65 13.33 -23.23
C ALA A 17 3.37 13.16 -21.89
N SER A 18 3.09 14.03 -20.90
CA SER A 18 3.64 13.92 -19.54
C SER A 18 3.15 12.65 -18.85
N ALA A 19 1.83 12.38 -18.89
CA ALA A 19 1.24 11.20 -18.28
C ALA A 19 1.83 9.89 -18.86
N GLY A 20 2.13 9.86 -20.16
CA GLY A 20 2.81 8.75 -20.81
C GLY A 20 4.26 8.54 -20.32
N ALA A 21 5.02 9.63 -20.18
CA ALA A 21 6.39 9.57 -19.65
C ALA A 21 6.43 9.12 -18.18
N ASP A 22 5.49 9.61 -17.36
CA ASP A 22 5.36 9.23 -15.95
C ASP A 22 4.99 7.75 -15.81
N THR A 23 4.06 7.25 -16.62
CA THR A 23 3.69 5.83 -16.63
C THR A 23 4.88 4.93 -16.94
N ALA A 24 5.67 5.24 -17.97
CA ALA A 24 6.86 4.46 -18.33
C ALA A 24 7.90 4.45 -17.21
N ARG A 25 8.11 5.61 -16.57
CA ARG A 25 9.01 5.77 -15.41
C ARG A 25 8.54 4.93 -14.21
N TYR A 26 7.25 4.94 -13.91
CA TYR A 26 6.67 4.15 -12.82
C TYR A 26 6.75 2.66 -13.07
N GLN A 27 6.49 2.22 -14.30
CA GLN A 27 6.69 0.83 -14.69
C GLN A 27 8.14 0.39 -14.49
N GLN A 28 9.10 1.22 -14.91
CA GLN A 28 10.52 0.96 -14.68
C GLN A 28 10.83 0.85 -13.18
N TRP A 29 10.34 1.76 -12.34
CA TRP A 29 10.55 1.70 -10.90
C TRP A 29 9.99 0.43 -10.27
N ILE A 30 8.81 -0.03 -10.70
CA ILE A 30 8.25 -1.30 -10.24
C ILE A 30 9.17 -2.46 -10.60
N GLN A 31 9.70 -2.52 -11.83
CA GLN A 31 10.65 -3.58 -12.20
C GLN A 31 11.92 -3.53 -11.35
N GLU A 32 12.45 -2.33 -11.11
CA GLU A 32 13.64 -2.16 -10.26
C GLU A 32 13.36 -2.57 -8.80
N MET A 33 12.19 -2.24 -8.24
CA MET A 33 11.80 -2.66 -6.88
C MET A 33 11.71 -4.17 -6.76
N LYS A 34 11.23 -4.89 -7.78
CA LYS A 34 11.16 -6.37 -7.76
C LYS A 34 12.54 -7.02 -7.60
N GLU A 35 13.59 -6.38 -8.13
CA GLU A 35 14.96 -6.94 -8.14
C GLU A 35 15.88 -6.37 -7.04
N GLN A 36 15.47 -5.30 -6.35
CA GLN A 36 16.27 -4.70 -5.27
C GLN A 36 16.18 -5.52 -3.97
N PRO A 37 17.30 -5.74 -3.23
CA PRO A 37 17.27 -6.51 -1.98
C PRO A 37 16.31 -5.97 -0.91
N ARG A 38 16.07 -4.65 -0.88
CA ARG A 38 15.09 -4.01 0.03
C ARG A 38 13.74 -3.72 -0.65
N GLY A 39 13.62 -4.03 -1.94
CA GLY A 39 12.49 -3.70 -2.79
C GLY A 39 11.95 -2.29 -2.60
N PRO A 40 10.69 -2.12 -2.16
CA PRO A 40 10.06 -0.81 -2.00
C PRO A 40 10.47 -0.07 -0.72
N PHE A 41 11.39 -0.62 0.08
CA PHE A 41 11.75 -0.07 1.39
C PHE A 41 13.13 0.59 1.37
N SER A 42 13.27 1.69 2.13
CA SER A 42 14.56 2.35 2.34
C SER A 42 15.33 1.70 3.50
N ARG A 43 14.63 1.39 4.59
CA ARG A 43 15.17 0.80 5.83
C ARG A 43 14.07 0.26 6.74
N VAL A 44 14.43 -0.55 7.74
CA VAL A 44 13.51 -0.97 8.80
C VAL A 44 13.47 0.07 9.92
N ARG A 45 12.27 0.36 10.43
CA ARG A 45 11.99 1.29 11.53
C ARG A 45 10.94 0.71 12.47
N TRP A 46 10.92 1.25 13.69
CA TRP A 46 9.80 1.15 14.60
C TRP A 46 8.88 2.35 14.41
N PHE A 47 7.58 2.09 14.28
CA PHE A 47 6.52 3.09 14.20
C PHE A 47 5.70 3.00 15.48
N CYS A 48 5.88 4.00 16.35
CA CYS A 48 5.29 4.00 17.69
C CYS A 48 3.87 4.55 17.70
N ALA A 49 3.08 4.20 18.72
CA ALA A 49 1.68 4.60 18.86
C ALA A 49 1.48 6.13 18.96
N ASP A 50 2.48 6.87 19.44
CA ASP A 50 2.48 8.34 19.49
C ASP A 50 2.95 9.01 18.18
N GLY A 51 3.22 8.23 17.13
CA GLY A 51 3.70 8.71 15.83
C GLY A 51 5.23 8.83 15.73
N THR A 52 5.98 8.58 16.82
CA THR A 52 7.45 8.60 16.78
C THR A 52 7.98 7.46 15.90
N VAL A 53 8.96 7.78 15.05
CA VAL A 53 9.67 6.79 14.23
C VAL A 53 11.08 6.59 14.75
N LEU A 54 11.42 5.36 15.14
CA LEU A 54 12.67 5.02 15.81
C LEU A 54 13.50 3.98 15.04
N PRO A 55 14.83 3.94 15.25
CA PRO A 55 15.67 2.84 14.75
C PRO A 55 15.20 1.47 15.26
N PRO A 56 15.50 0.37 14.54
CA PRO A 56 15.04 -0.99 14.86
C PRO A 56 15.78 -1.61 16.06
N LYS A 57 15.66 -0.98 17.23
CA LYS A 57 16.19 -1.46 18.51
C LYS A 57 15.10 -2.16 19.31
N ALA A 58 15.45 -3.21 20.03
CA ALA A 58 14.49 -3.91 20.91
C ALA A 58 13.84 -2.93 21.89
N TYR A 59 12.51 -3.03 22.05
CA TYR A 59 11.68 -2.21 22.94
C TYR A 59 11.72 -0.70 22.69
N ALA A 60 12.12 -0.25 21.48
CA ALA A 60 12.24 1.17 21.15
C ALA A 60 10.96 1.96 21.45
N CYS A 61 9.79 1.41 21.12
CA CYS A 61 8.51 2.08 21.35
C CYS A 61 7.89 1.85 22.73
N ARG A 62 8.54 1.12 23.66
CA ARG A 62 7.93 0.87 25.00
C ARG A 62 7.60 2.18 25.75
N PRO A 63 8.46 3.22 25.75
CA PRO A 63 8.12 4.51 26.35
C PRO A 63 7.03 5.29 25.59
N HIS A 64 6.72 4.89 24.36
CA HIS A 64 5.85 5.56 23.39
C HIS A 64 4.50 4.84 23.20
N GLY A 65 4.09 4.01 24.17
CA GLY A 65 2.82 3.26 24.12
C GLY A 65 2.85 1.98 23.27
N GLY A 66 4.04 1.51 22.88
CA GLY A 66 4.19 0.38 21.96
C GLY A 66 4.22 0.84 20.50
N GLY A 67 4.30 -0.12 19.58
CA GLY A 67 4.43 0.16 18.15
C GLY A 67 4.62 -1.12 17.36
N VAL A 68 4.85 -0.96 16.05
CA VAL A 68 5.13 -2.06 15.12
C VAL A 68 6.43 -1.82 14.39
N GLN A 69 7.11 -2.90 14.00
CA GLN A 69 8.30 -2.82 13.16
C GLN A 69 7.96 -3.21 11.73
N HIS A 70 8.32 -2.35 10.78
CA HIS A 70 8.24 -2.68 9.36
C HIS A 70 9.22 -1.84 8.53
N GLY A 71 9.21 -2.07 7.22
CA GLY A 71 9.97 -1.28 6.26
C GLY A 71 9.38 0.12 6.10
N GLU A 72 10.21 1.14 6.25
CA GLU A 72 9.92 2.50 5.81
C GLU A 72 9.98 2.53 4.28
N TRP A 73 8.94 3.05 3.63
CA TRP A 73 8.90 3.21 2.18
C TRP A 73 10.07 4.08 1.69
N ASN A 74 10.59 3.75 0.51
CA ASN A 74 11.56 4.61 -0.17
C ASN A 74 10.85 5.76 -0.91
N ASP A 75 11.64 6.74 -1.37
CA ASP A 75 11.11 7.96 -2.01
C ASP A 75 10.26 7.66 -3.25
N ARG A 76 10.62 6.62 -4.02
CA ARG A 76 9.87 6.20 -5.22
C ARG A 76 8.53 5.57 -4.86
N THR A 77 8.49 4.76 -3.80
CA THR A 77 7.23 4.22 -3.27
C THR A 77 6.35 5.35 -2.75
N LEU A 78 6.92 6.32 -2.03
CA LEU A 78 6.18 7.50 -1.58
C LEU A 78 5.63 8.32 -2.76
N GLU A 79 6.40 8.49 -3.83
CA GLU A 79 5.95 9.19 -5.03
C GLU A 79 4.81 8.45 -5.74
N LEU A 80 4.95 7.14 -5.98
CA LEU A 80 3.88 6.31 -6.56
C LEU A 80 2.58 6.44 -5.77
N ARG A 81 2.67 6.41 -4.43
CA ARG A 81 1.51 6.53 -3.54
C ARG A 81 0.87 7.92 -3.60
N ARG A 82 1.66 9.00 -3.74
CA ARG A 82 1.13 10.36 -3.96
C ARG A 82 0.35 10.49 -5.27
N GLU A 83 0.78 9.75 -6.30
CA GLU A 83 0.10 9.69 -7.60
C GLU A 83 -1.06 8.65 -7.65
N GLY A 84 -1.44 8.08 -6.50
CA GLY A 84 -2.57 7.16 -6.38
C GLY A 84 -2.25 5.68 -6.64
N TYR A 85 -0.99 5.33 -6.90
CA TYR A 85 -0.52 3.95 -7.03
C TYR A 85 -0.06 3.40 -5.69
N LEU A 86 -0.97 2.80 -4.95
CA LEU A 86 -0.75 2.25 -3.62
C LEU A 86 -0.03 0.91 -3.72
N VAL A 87 1.30 0.96 -3.73
CA VAL A 87 2.17 -0.21 -3.67
C VAL A 87 2.87 -0.33 -2.32
N ALA A 88 3.38 -1.52 -2.04
CA ALA A 88 4.00 -1.91 -0.77
C ALA A 88 3.06 -1.74 0.43
N ASN A 89 1.82 -2.24 0.32
CA ASN A 89 0.80 -2.12 1.34
C ASN A 89 1.04 -3.10 2.49
N LEU A 90 1.35 -2.51 3.63
CA LEU A 90 1.51 -3.21 4.90
C LEU A 90 0.20 -3.17 5.69
N LEU A 91 -0.02 -4.22 6.46
CA LEU A 91 -1.12 -4.34 7.43
C LEU A 91 -0.62 -4.16 8.87
N ALA A 92 0.68 -4.33 9.11
CA ALA A 92 1.30 -4.06 10.40
C ALA A 92 0.94 -2.64 10.88
N GLY A 93 0.31 -2.55 12.06
CA GLY A 93 -0.09 -1.27 12.67
C GLY A 93 -1.30 -0.60 12.03
N ILE A 94 -2.08 -1.28 11.18
CA ILE A 94 -3.32 -0.69 10.65
C ILE A 94 -4.32 -0.38 11.77
N HIS A 95 -4.86 0.83 11.76
CA HIS A 95 -6.00 1.21 12.59
C HIS A 95 -7.28 0.86 11.83
N ALA A 96 -7.83 -0.33 12.07
CA ALA A 96 -8.88 -0.91 11.21
C ALA A 96 -10.13 -0.02 11.07
N ASP A 97 -10.63 0.53 12.19
CA ASP A 97 -11.83 1.37 12.18
C ASP A 97 -11.57 2.71 11.46
N GLU A 98 -10.41 3.33 11.69
CA GLU A 98 -10.01 4.56 10.99
C GLU A 98 -9.85 4.32 9.48
N ALA A 99 -9.23 3.20 9.10
CA ALA A 99 -9.07 2.82 7.70
C ALA A 99 -10.44 2.60 7.04
N LEU A 100 -11.35 1.90 7.71
CA LEU A 100 -12.70 1.61 7.19
C LEU A 100 -13.55 2.87 7.04
N ALA A 101 -13.37 3.85 7.91
CA ALA A 101 -14.06 5.14 7.87
C ALA A 101 -13.52 6.09 6.79
N ALA A 102 -12.37 5.79 6.17
CA ALA A 102 -11.78 6.64 5.14
C ALA A 102 -12.67 6.68 3.88
N PRO A 103 -12.93 7.86 3.29
CA PRO A 103 -13.80 7.97 2.10
C PRO A 103 -13.35 7.16 0.88
N ASP A 104 -12.04 6.90 0.75
CA ASP A 104 -11.43 6.16 -0.37
C ASP A 104 -11.13 4.69 -0.04
N PHE A 105 -11.70 4.15 1.04
CA PHE A 105 -11.32 2.83 1.54
C PHE A 105 -11.54 1.71 0.51
N GLU A 106 -12.57 1.78 -0.34
CA GLU A 106 -12.83 0.78 -1.38
C GLU A 106 -11.68 0.69 -2.40
N ASN A 107 -11.15 1.82 -2.87
CA ASN A 107 -10.02 1.87 -3.79
C ASN A 107 -8.73 1.40 -3.09
N VAL A 108 -8.48 1.88 -1.86
CA VAL A 108 -7.34 1.44 -1.05
C VAL A 108 -7.36 -0.07 -0.85
N TYR A 109 -8.52 -0.62 -0.51
CA TYR A 109 -8.73 -2.04 -0.31
C TYR A 109 -8.56 -2.82 -1.62
N GLY A 110 -9.14 -2.34 -2.72
CA GLY A 110 -8.99 -2.94 -4.04
C GLY A 110 -7.52 -3.04 -4.48
N GLN A 111 -6.75 -1.97 -4.33
CA GLN A 111 -5.32 -1.97 -4.66
C GLN A 111 -4.52 -2.94 -3.76
N ARG A 112 -4.86 -3.02 -2.47
CA ARG A 112 -4.26 -4.01 -1.57
C ARG A 112 -4.56 -5.45 -2.01
N LEU A 113 -5.79 -5.74 -2.45
CA LEU A 113 -6.14 -7.08 -2.97
C LEU A 113 -5.41 -7.41 -4.27
N VAL A 114 -5.28 -6.44 -5.18
CA VAL A 114 -4.51 -6.60 -6.42
C VAL A 114 -3.04 -6.90 -6.10
N GLU A 115 -2.42 -6.13 -5.20
CA GLU A 115 -1.05 -6.40 -4.77
C GLU A 115 -0.90 -7.79 -4.17
N ARG A 116 -1.80 -8.22 -3.28
CA ARG A 116 -1.71 -9.55 -2.65
C ARG A 116 -1.91 -10.68 -3.65
N PHE A 117 -2.79 -10.48 -4.62
CA PHE A 117 -2.91 -11.39 -5.76
C PHE A 117 -1.60 -11.48 -6.55
N LEU A 118 -0.99 -10.34 -6.89
CA LEU A 118 0.28 -10.32 -7.63
C LEU A 118 1.42 -10.96 -6.84
N VAL A 119 1.53 -10.66 -5.54
CA VAL A 119 2.50 -11.30 -4.63
C VAL A 119 2.36 -12.82 -4.63
N ALA A 120 1.14 -13.33 -4.62
CA ALA A 120 0.87 -14.76 -4.66
C ALA A 120 1.16 -15.41 -6.02
N MET A 121 0.97 -14.68 -7.12
CA MET A 121 1.05 -15.22 -8.48
C MET A 121 2.37 -14.96 -9.22
N ASP A 122 3.18 -13.99 -8.77
CA ASP A 122 4.41 -13.53 -9.45
C ASP A 122 5.64 -13.57 -8.52
N ASP A 123 5.84 -14.70 -7.83
CA ASP A 123 7.02 -14.96 -7.00
C ASP A 123 7.32 -13.82 -6.01
N GLY A 124 6.31 -13.40 -5.25
CA GLY A 124 6.42 -12.28 -4.31
C GLY A 124 6.27 -10.88 -4.94
N TRP A 125 6.13 -10.77 -6.26
CA TRP A 125 5.96 -9.53 -7.03
C TRP A 125 6.90 -8.41 -6.54
N ILE A 126 6.36 -7.27 -6.09
CA ILE A 126 7.13 -6.11 -5.64
C ILE A 126 7.97 -6.40 -4.39
N PHE A 127 7.65 -7.48 -3.66
CA PHE A 127 8.41 -7.95 -2.51
C PHE A 127 9.37 -9.10 -2.83
N ARG A 128 9.47 -9.57 -4.08
CA ARG A 128 10.25 -10.75 -4.50
C ARG A 128 11.59 -10.89 -3.80
N LYS A 129 12.42 -9.84 -3.81
CA LYS A 129 13.69 -9.82 -3.06
C LYS A 129 13.56 -9.27 -1.64
N ALA A 130 12.61 -8.36 -1.39
CA ALA A 130 12.37 -7.76 -0.08
C ALA A 130 11.85 -8.74 0.98
N LEU A 131 11.27 -9.88 0.61
CA LEU A 131 10.90 -10.95 1.56
C LEU A 131 12.11 -11.47 2.36
N PHE A 132 13.33 -11.34 1.80
CA PHE A 132 14.57 -11.68 2.49
C PHE A 132 15.14 -10.53 3.33
N TYR A 133 14.57 -9.32 3.21
CA TYR A 133 14.94 -8.17 4.03
C TYR A 133 14.26 -8.25 5.40
N ARG A 134 14.90 -8.99 6.31
CA ARG A 134 14.37 -9.25 7.66
C ARG A 134 13.98 -7.96 8.40
N GLY A 135 12.80 -7.98 9.02
CA GLY A 135 12.24 -6.85 9.75
C GLY A 135 11.37 -5.93 8.90
N ALA A 136 11.44 -5.99 7.56
CA ALA A 136 10.64 -5.12 6.70
C ALA A 136 9.16 -5.52 6.63
N ILE A 137 8.90 -6.82 6.71
CA ILE A 137 7.57 -7.41 6.79
C ILE A 137 7.61 -8.41 7.94
N GLN A 138 6.81 -8.18 8.98
CA GLN A 138 6.73 -9.07 10.14
C GLN A 138 5.41 -9.84 10.08
N GLU A 139 5.51 -11.15 9.91
CA GLU A 139 4.35 -12.02 9.63
C GLU A 139 3.30 -11.95 10.75
N GLU A 140 3.73 -11.86 12.01
CA GLU A 140 2.84 -11.74 13.16
C GLU A 140 2.06 -10.41 13.15
N ASP A 141 2.73 -9.28 12.95
CA ASP A 141 2.09 -7.96 12.88
C ASP A 141 1.17 -7.83 11.65
N GLU A 142 1.59 -8.39 10.50
CA GLU A 142 0.77 -8.44 9.29
C GLU A 142 -0.51 -9.28 9.50
N ARG A 143 -0.41 -10.43 10.18
CA ARG A 143 -1.58 -11.27 10.54
C ARG A 143 -2.49 -10.56 11.53
N ALA A 144 -1.92 -9.90 12.53
CA ALA A 144 -2.69 -9.14 13.51
C ALA A 144 -3.49 -8.03 12.82
N GLY A 145 -2.84 -7.25 11.96
CA GLY A 145 -3.48 -6.20 11.18
C GLY A 145 -4.53 -6.70 10.20
N GLY A 146 -4.24 -7.79 9.46
CA GLY A 146 -5.19 -8.39 8.53
C GLY A 146 -6.41 -8.97 9.24
N ARG A 147 -6.23 -9.62 10.39
CA ARG A 147 -7.33 -10.08 11.24
C ARG A 147 -8.18 -8.92 11.75
N ALA A 148 -7.55 -7.87 12.28
CA ALA A 148 -8.25 -6.69 12.79
C ALA A 148 -9.10 -6.03 11.69
N LEU A 149 -8.51 -5.83 10.51
CA LEU A 149 -9.22 -5.27 9.36
C LEU A 149 -10.42 -6.12 8.94
N LEU A 150 -10.23 -7.44 8.77
CA LEU A 150 -11.30 -8.33 8.32
C LEU A 150 -12.45 -8.42 9.34
N LEU A 151 -12.17 -8.38 10.64
CA LEU A 151 -13.18 -8.36 11.69
C LEU A 151 -13.96 -7.03 11.73
N ALA A 152 -13.27 -5.90 11.58
CA ALA A 152 -13.91 -4.59 11.48
C ALA A 152 -14.84 -4.53 10.25
N MET A 153 -14.36 -5.02 9.10
CA MET A 153 -15.17 -5.13 7.89
C MET A 153 -16.37 -6.05 8.11
N LEU A 154 -16.20 -7.23 8.70
CA LEU A 154 -17.32 -8.15 8.95
C LEU A 154 -18.40 -7.54 9.86
N SER A 155 -18.01 -6.65 10.76
CA SER A 155 -18.92 -5.95 11.70
C SER A 155 -19.69 -4.79 11.05
N SER A 156 -19.37 -4.43 9.81
CA SER A 156 -20.05 -3.38 9.05
C SER A 156 -21.13 -3.96 8.13
N GLU A 157 -22.33 -3.38 8.14
CA GLU A 157 -23.45 -3.81 7.28
C GLU A 157 -23.11 -3.67 5.78
N GLN A 158 -22.34 -2.64 5.41
CA GLN A 158 -21.91 -2.44 4.03
C GLN A 158 -21.02 -3.60 3.54
N TRP A 159 -20.16 -4.12 4.42
CA TRP A 159 -19.16 -5.13 4.09
C TRP A 159 -19.64 -6.56 4.29
N SER A 160 -20.58 -6.78 5.20
CA SER A 160 -21.30 -8.04 5.34
C SER A 160 -22.44 -8.21 4.32
N GLY A 161 -22.92 -7.12 3.72
CA GLY A 161 -23.94 -7.12 2.68
C GLY A 161 -23.38 -6.81 1.27
N PRO A 162 -23.59 -5.59 0.73
CA PRO A 162 -23.22 -5.26 -0.66
C PRO A 162 -21.78 -5.60 -1.06
N HIS A 163 -20.81 -5.45 -0.16
CA HIS A 163 -19.39 -5.72 -0.46
C HIS A 163 -18.91 -7.10 0.00
N PHE A 164 -19.84 -8.03 0.27
CA PHE A 164 -19.50 -9.36 0.77
C PHE A 164 -18.46 -10.09 -0.10
N LEU A 165 -18.52 -9.98 -1.42
CA LEU A 165 -17.54 -10.61 -2.32
C LEU A 165 -16.14 -10.02 -2.18
N ALA A 166 -16.04 -8.70 -1.95
CA ALA A 166 -14.76 -8.04 -1.69
C ALA A 166 -14.19 -8.50 -0.35
N LEU A 167 -15.01 -8.53 0.71
CA LEU A 167 -14.62 -9.06 2.02
C LEU A 167 -14.14 -10.52 1.92
N ARG A 168 -14.91 -11.39 1.25
CA ARG A 168 -14.54 -12.79 1.02
C ARG A 168 -13.21 -12.92 0.28
N THR A 169 -12.96 -12.03 -0.68
CA THR A 169 -11.70 -12.00 -1.42
C THR A 169 -10.54 -11.62 -0.50
N GLY A 170 -10.72 -10.65 0.41
CA GLY A 170 -9.73 -10.34 1.44
C GLY A 170 -9.46 -11.48 2.40
N VAL A 171 -10.48 -12.22 2.83
CA VAL A 171 -10.28 -13.42 3.65
C VAL A 171 -9.36 -14.42 2.92
N LYS A 172 -9.48 -14.55 1.60
CA LYS A 172 -8.61 -15.44 0.83
C LYS A 172 -7.17 -14.94 0.66
N LEU A 173 -6.97 -13.61 0.56
CA LEU A 173 -5.70 -13.03 0.13
C LEU A 173 -4.88 -12.36 1.25
N LEU A 174 -5.53 -11.89 2.32
CA LEU A 174 -4.87 -11.18 3.41
C LEU A 174 -4.38 -12.17 4.48
N PRO A 175 -3.19 -11.96 5.09
CA PRO A 175 -2.72 -12.76 6.20
C PRO A 175 -3.60 -12.51 7.45
N HIS A 176 -4.13 -13.56 8.10
CA HIS A 176 -5.06 -13.37 9.23
C HIS A 176 -5.16 -14.51 10.26
N GLY A 177 -4.30 -15.53 10.19
CA GLY A 177 -4.32 -16.59 11.22
C GLY A 177 -4.95 -17.92 10.82
N ALA A 178 -5.63 -18.02 9.67
CA ALA A 178 -6.28 -19.26 9.23
C ALA A 178 -5.33 -20.28 8.61
#